data_AF-A0A653D9Z1-F1
#
_entry.id   AF-A0A653D9Z1-F1
#
_cell.length_a   1.000
_cell.length_b   1.000
_cell.length_c   1.000
_cell.angle_alpha   90.00
_cell.angle_beta   90.00
_cell.angle_gamma   90.00
#
_symmetry.space_group_name_H-M   'P 1'
#
loop_
_entity.id
_entity.type
_entity.pdbx_description
1 polymer ?
#
loop_
_entity_poly.entity_id
_entity_poly.type
_entity_poly.pdbx_seq_one_letter_code
_entity_poly.pdbx_strand_id
1 'polypeptide(L)'
;CRYSTPATPVDSVPNSPASSTAFYEDDRDYRNWKKSVMLVYNRLASNKYASLFLKPITDDQAPGYSSVVYRPMDLQTIKKNIENGTIRTTLEFKRDTMLMFTNAMMYNKTNDTIYNMALQMQQESLQPIDILMQATSRQDAPLRRETRTSESGIKRKRTVTLSEDSKKKKKDE
;
A
#
# COMPACT_ATOMS: atom_id res chain seq x y z
N CYS A 1 2.16 65.12 -38.90
CA CYS A 1 2.48 63.70 -39.14
C CYS A 1 2.44 62.91 -37.84
N ARG A 2 1.60 61.87 -37.81
CA ARG A 2 1.65 60.63 -37.01
C ARG A 2 1.24 60.68 -35.52
N TYR A 3 0.32 59.75 -35.24
CA TYR A 3 -0.41 59.39 -34.03
C TYR A 3 0.46 58.83 -32.89
N SER A 4 -0.06 58.85 -31.65
CA SER A 4 -0.26 57.64 -30.82
C SER A 4 -0.89 57.96 -29.44
N THR A 5 -1.84 57.11 -29.04
CA THR A 5 -2.48 57.04 -27.70
C THR A 5 -1.84 55.87 -26.88
N PRO A 6 -2.30 55.49 -25.66
CA PRO A 6 -1.44 55.37 -24.47
C PRO A 6 -1.24 53.90 -24.02
N ALA A 7 -0.32 53.65 -23.09
CA ALA A 7 -0.23 52.35 -22.43
C ALA A 7 -0.01 52.50 -20.91
N THR A 8 -1.03 52.13 -20.14
CA THR A 8 -0.90 51.78 -18.71
C THR A 8 -0.21 50.42 -18.59
N PRO A 9 0.73 50.20 -17.66
CA PRO A 9 1.24 48.87 -17.39
C PRO A 9 0.18 48.10 -16.59
N VAL A 10 -0.38 47.05 -17.19
CA VAL A 10 -1.15 46.03 -16.47
C VAL A 10 -0.17 45.00 -15.90
N ASP A 11 -0.54 44.48 -14.73
CA ASP A 11 0.19 43.53 -13.91
C ASP A 11 0.87 42.37 -14.66
N SER A 12 2.00 41.94 -14.11
CA SER A 12 2.57 40.62 -14.41
C SER A 12 2.94 39.93 -13.10
N VAL A 13 1.94 39.30 -12.48
CA VAL A 13 2.17 38.27 -11.46
C VAL A 13 2.59 36.98 -12.19
N PRO A 14 3.75 36.38 -11.89
CA PRO A 14 4.17 35.15 -12.55
C PRO A 14 3.41 33.96 -11.95
N ASN A 15 2.41 33.45 -12.67
CA ASN A 15 1.75 32.20 -12.33
C ASN A 15 2.59 31.03 -12.87
N SER A 16 3.46 30.45 -12.05
CA SER A 16 4.24 29.26 -12.43
C SER A 16 3.33 28.00 -12.43
N PRO A 17 3.25 27.24 -13.55
CA PRO A 17 2.32 26.10 -13.69
C PRO A 17 2.67 24.87 -12.84
N ALA A 18 3.87 24.79 -12.27
CA ALA A 18 4.34 23.63 -11.52
C ALA A 18 3.52 23.34 -10.25
N SER A 19 3.03 24.39 -9.57
CA SER A 19 2.25 24.23 -8.34
C SER A 19 0.85 23.69 -8.62
N SER A 20 0.24 24.10 -9.74
CA SER A 20 -1.06 23.58 -10.15
C SER A 20 -0.98 22.13 -10.60
N THR A 21 0.00 21.77 -11.43
CA THR A 21 0.12 20.40 -11.95
C THR A 21 0.43 19.40 -10.84
N ALA A 22 1.34 19.73 -9.92
CA ALA A 22 1.68 18.87 -8.78
C ALA A 22 0.48 18.64 -7.85
N PHE A 23 -0.34 19.67 -7.62
CA PHE A 23 -1.55 19.54 -6.80
C PHE A 23 -2.59 18.61 -7.47
N TYR A 24 -2.78 18.72 -8.80
CA TYR A 24 -3.69 17.82 -9.54
C TYR A 24 -3.14 16.39 -9.70
N GLU A 25 -1.83 16.19 -9.65
CA GLU A 25 -1.16 14.89 -9.70
C GLU A 25 -1.30 14.13 -8.38
N ASP A 26 -0.96 14.74 -7.24
CA ASP A 26 -1.17 14.15 -5.90
C ASP A 26 -2.62 13.71 -5.70
N ASP A 27 -3.57 14.52 -6.16
CA ASP A 27 -5.00 14.24 -6.07
C ASP A 27 -5.44 13.07 -6.96
N ARG A 28 -4.84 12.90 -8.14
CA ARG A 28 -5.09 11.74 -9.03
C ARG A 28 -4.45 10.47 -8.47
N ASP A 29 -3.23 10.57 -7.98
CA ASP A 29 -2.48 9.43 -7.43
C ASP A 29 -3.17 8.92 -6.17
N TYR A 30 -3.59 9.82 -5.29
CA TYR A 30 -4.40 9.48 -4.14
C TYR A 30 -5.74 8.85 -4.52
N ARG A 31 -6.46 9.36 -5.54
CA ARG A 31 -7.70 8.72 -6.05
C ARG A 31 -7.45 7.30 -6.58
N ASN A 32 -6.35 7.08 -7.28
CA ASN A 32 -5.98 5.77 -7.81
C ASN A 32 -5.58 4.80 -6.71
N TRP A 33 -4.72 5.25 -5.78
CA TRP A 33 -4.35 4.49 -4.59
C TRP A 33 -5.57 4.14 -3.75
N LYS A 34 -6.49 5.11 -3.52
CA LYS A 34 -7.75 4.92 -2.79
C LYS A 34 -8.58 3.79 -3.40
N LYS A 35 -8.72 3.72 -4.72
CA LYS A 35 -9.42 2.61 -5.39
C LYS A 35 -8.74 1.27 -5.08
N SER A 36 -7.42 1.21 -5.17
CA SER A 36 -6.65 -0.02 -4.94
C SER A 36 -6.71 -0.49 -3.48
N VAL A 37 -6.49 0.40 -2.51
CA VAL A 37 -6.58 0.05 -1.08
C VAL A 37 -7.99 -0.34 -0.67
N MET A 38 -9.02 0.25 -1.28
CA MET A 38 -10.41 -0.12 -1.01
C MET A 38 -10.74 -1.56 -1.43
N LEU A 39 -10.07 -2.13 -2.44
CA LEU A 39 -10.23 -3.55 -2.77
C LEU A 39 -9.70 -4.44 -1.65
N VAL A 40 -8.57 -4.08 -1.04
CA VAL A 40 -8.00 -4.80 0.10
C VAL A 40 -8.88 -4.63 1.34
N TYR A 41 -9.33 -3.41 1.62
CA TYR A 41 -10.30 -3.13 2.69
C TYR A 41 -11.57 -3.98 2.55
N ASN A 42 -12.17 -4.04 1.36
CA ASN A 42 -13.39 -4.81 1.13
C ASN A 42 -13.18 -6.31 1.39
N ARG A 43 -11.99 -6.85 1.10
CA ARG A 43 -11.64 -8.22 1.45
C ARG A 43 -11.60 -8.45 2.96
N LEU A 44 -11.11 -7.47 3.73
CA LEU A 44 -11.16 -7.51 5.19
C LEU A 44 -12.60 -7.42 5.70
N ALA A 45 -13.39 -6.47 5.16
CA ALA A 45 -14.77 -6.26 5.57
C ALA A 45 -15.70 -7.44 5.23
N SER A 46 -15.35 -8.26 4.24
CA SER A 46 -16.07 -9.49 3.88
C SER A 46 -15.57 -10.74 4.58
N ASN A 47 -14.57 -10.63 5.48
CA ASN A 47 -14.11 -11.78 6.26
C ASN A 47 -15.23 -12.29 7.18
N LYS A 48 -15.28 -13.61 7.42
CA LYS A 48 -16.26 -14.24 8.33
C LYS A 48 -16.22 -13.66 9.76
N TYR A 49 -15.10 -13.09 10.19
CA TYR A 49 -14.93 -12.48 11.52
C TYR A 49 -15.00 -10.95 11.50
N ALA A 50 -15.24 -10.32 10.35
CA ALA A 50 -15.20 -8.87 10.19
C ALA A 50 -16.21 -8.13 11.09
N SER A 51 -17.34 -8.76 11.43
CA SER A 51 -18.38 -8.17 12.28
C SER A 51 -17.86 -7.76 13.66
N LEU A 52 -16.87 -8.47 14.21
CA LEU A 52 -16.23 -8.14 15.49
C LEU A 52 -15.40 -6.84 15.44
N PHE A 53 -14.95 -6.47 14.25
CA PHE A 53 -14.03 -5.34 14.03
C PHE A 53 -14.70 -4.19 13.28
N LEU A 54 -16.01 -4.26 13.02
CA LEU A 54 -16.69 -3.33 12.13
C LEU A 54 -16.90 -1.94 12.74
N LYS A 55 -17.12 -1.87 14.05
CA LYS A 55 -17.46 -0.64 14.79
C LYS A 55 -16.55 -0.50 16.01
N PRO A 56 -16.40 0.72 16.56
CA PRO A 56 -15.69 0.94 17.82
C PRO A 56 -16.27 0.06 18.93
N ILE A 57 -15.39 -0.51 19.75
CA ILE A 57 -15.76 -1.30 20.93
C ILE A 57 -16.13 -0.36 22.08
N THR A 58 -17.27 -0.59 22.72
CA THR A 58 -17.69 0.14 23.92
C THR A 58 -17.37 -0.65 25.19
N ASP A 59 -17.28 0.02 26.34
CA ASP A 59 -17.03 -0.65 27.62
C ASP A 59 -18.17 -1.59 28.03
N ASP A 60 -19.40 -1.40 27.51
CA ASP A 60 -20.50 -2.34 27.72
C ASP A 60 -20.24 -3.69 27.03
N GLN A 61 -19.58 -3.65 25.87
CA GLN A 61 -19.20 -4.85 25.11
C GLN A 61 -17.94 -5.49 25.69
N ALA A 62 -17.02 -4.67 26.18
CA ALA A 62 -15.72 -5.08 26.71
C ALA A 62 -15.41 -4.29 28.00
N PRO A 63 -15.79 -4.80 29.18
CA PRO A 63 -15.63 -4.08 30.44
C PRO A 63 -14.20 -3.65 30.73
N GLY A 64 -13.97 -2.34 30.83
CA GLY A 64 -12.67 -1.74 31.11
C GLY A 64 -11.76 -1.60 29.88
N TYR A 65 -12.26 -1.83 28.67
CA TYR A 65 -11.50 -1.71 27.43
C TYR A 65 -10.84 -0.34 27.27
N SER A 66 -11.59 0.74 27.53
CA SER A 66 -11.11 2.12 27.41
C SER A 66 -9.96 2.46 28.36
N SER A 67 -9.80 1.72 29.47
CA SER A 67 -8.70 1.89 30.43
C SER A 67 -7.40 1.19 30.01
N VAL A 68 -7.47 0.23 29.09
CA VAL A 68 -6.34 -0.61 28.67
C VAL A 68 -5.90 -0.26 27.24
N VAL A 69 -6.86 0.06 26.36
CA VAL A 69 -6.63 0.37 24.95
C VAL A 69 -6.73 1.87 24.71
N TYR A 70 -5.58 2.54 24.65
CA TYR A 70 -5.51 4.00 24.51
C TYR A 70 -5.79 4.54 23.10
N ARG A 71 -5.58 3.71 22.08
CA ARG A 71 -5.86 4.08 20.69
C ARG A 71 -6.77 3.03 20.04
N PRO A 72 -8.09 3.11 20.27
CA PRO A 72 -9.05 2.25 19.59
C PRO A 72 -8.96 2.38 18.08
N MET A 73 -9.25 1.28 17.37
CA MET A 73 -9.31 1.25 15.92
C MET A 73 -10.28 0.16 15.47
N ASP A 74 -10.99 0.42 14.39
CA ASP A 74 -12.01 -0.46 13.81
C ASP A 74 -12.11 -0.19 12.29
N LEU A 75 -12.74 -1.11 11.55
CA LEU A 75 -12.84 -1.04 10.10
C LEU A 75 -13.62 0.20 9.63
N GLN A 76 -14.68 0.62 10.32
CA GLN A 76 -15.42 1.82 9.94
C GLN A 76 -14.55 3.08 10.09
N THR A 77 -13.77 3.18 11.16
CA THR A 77 -12.80 4.27 11.36
C THR A 77 -11.70 4.24 10.30
N ILE A 78 -11.13 3.07 9.99
CA ILE A 78 -10.12 2.93 8.92
C ILE A 78 -10.69 3.40 7.58
N LYS A 79 -11.90 2.96 7.22
CA LYS A 79 -12.58 3.37 5.99
C LYS A 79 -12.76 4.89 5.94
N LYS A 80 -13.28 5.49 7.01
CA LYS A 80 -13.45 6.94 7.11
C LYS A 80 -12.12 7.69 6.97
N ASN A 81 -11.06 7.17 7.57
CA ASN A 81 -9.73 7.76 7.48
C ASN A 81 -9.14 7.67 6.07
N ILE A 82 -9.39 6.57 5.35
CA ILE A 82 -9.10 6.48 3.91
C ILE A 82 -9.97 7.46 3.13
N GLU A 83 -11.25 7.62 3.45
CA GLU A 83 -12.16 8.47 2.69
C GLU A 83 -11.83 9.96 2.80
N ASN A 84 -11.43 10.39 4.00
CA ASN A 84 -11.09 11.77 4.34
C ASN A 84 -9.63 12.16 4.02
N GLY A 85 -8.82 11.21 3.52
CA GLY A 85 -7.41 11.46 3.21
C GLY A 85 -6.48 11.55 4.42
N THR A 86 -6.90 11.03 5.58
CA THR A 86 -6.04 10.86 6.75
C THR A 86 -5.07 9.69 6.56
N ILE A 87 -5.52 8.63 5.88
CA ILE A 87 -4.66 7.54 5.41
C ILE A 87 -4.47 7.76 3.91
N ARG A 88 -3.23 8.00 3.48
CA ARG A 88 -2.86 8.25 2.08
C ARG A 88 -1.88 7.22 1.53
N THR A 89 -1.31 6.40 2.39
CA THR A 89 -0.30 5.40 2.01
C THR A 89 -0.69 4.00 2.47
N THR A 90 -0.18 2.99 1.75
CA THR A 90 -0.36 1.59 2.12
C THR A 90 0.25 1.26 3.48
N LEU A 91 1.33 1.95 3.87
CA LEU A 91 1.97 1.79 5.18
C LEU A 91 1.06 2.25 6.32
N GLU A 92 0.40 3.41 6.17
CA GLU A 92 -0.57 3.89 7.15
C GLU A 92 -1.79 2.97 7.25
N PHE A 93 -2.27 2.47 6.12
CA PHE A 93 -3.37 1.49 6.10
C PHE A 93 -2.98 0.20 6.85
N LYS A 94 -1.78 -0.33 6.58
CA LYS A 94 -1.23 -1.49 7.29
C LYS A 94 -1.12 -1.21 8.78
N ARG A 95 -0.55 -0.06 9.18
CA ARG A 95 -0.38 0.35 10.58
C ARG A 95 -1.71 0.31 11.33
N ASP A 96 -2.74 0.98 10.80
CA ASP A 96 -4.03 1.09 11.49
C ASP A 96 -4.79 -0.27 11.50
N THR A 97 -4.67 -1.06 10.42
CA THR A 97 -5.22 -2.43 10.37
C THR A 97 -4.53 -3.34 11.40
N MET A 98 -3.20 -3.27 11.54
CA MET A 98 -2.47 -4.07 12.53
C MET A 98 -2.80 -3.63 13.96
N LEU A 99 -2.91 -2.31 14.20
CA LEU A 99 -3.31 -1.77 15.51
C LEU A 99 -4.67 -2.34 15.96
N MET A 100 -5.66 -2.38 15.07
CA MET A 100 -6.98 -2.97 15.35
C MET A 100 -6.87 -4.42 15.85
N PHE A 101 -6.09 -5.26 15.16
CA PHE A 101 -5.88 -6.65 15.59
C PHE A 101 -5.05 -6.76 16.87
N THR A 102 -4.00 -5.96 17.02
CA THR A 102 -3.16 -5.95 18.23
C THR A 102 -3.95 -5.52 19.45
N ASN A 103 -4.83 -4.51 19.34
CA ASN A 103 -5.71 -4.09 20.43
C ASN A 103 -6.62 -5.25 20.88
N ALA A 104 -7.22 -5.98 19.92
CA ALA A 104 -8.04 -7.14 20.23
C ALA A 104 -7.22 -8.26 20.89
N MET A 105 -6.03 -8.57 20.38
CA MET A 105 -5.17 -9.61 20.98
C MET A 105 -4.60 -9.22 22.34
N MET A 106 -4.37 -7.93 22.60
CA MET A 106 -3.82 -7.44 23.87
C MET A 106 -4.87 -7.40 24.98
N TYR A 107 -6.10 -7.01 24.64
CA TYR A 107 -7.21 -7.00 25.59
C TYR A 107 -7.72 -8.42 25.92
N ASN A 108 -7.82 -9.30 24.91
CA ASN A 108 -8.33 -10.65 25.09
C ASN A 108 -7.21 -11.63 25.49
N LYS A 109 -7.50 -12.58 26.38
CA LYS A 109 -6.52 -13.62 26.78
C LYS A 109 -6.22 -14.54 25.60
N THR A 110 -5.03 -15.14 25.57
CA THR A 110 -4.56 -15.99 24.45
C THR A 110 -5.43 -17.23 24.17
N ASN A 111 -6.22 -17.68 25.15
CA ASN A 111 -7.15 -18.81 25.00
C ASN A 111 -8.58 -18.37 24.63
N ASP A 112 -8.82 -17.08 24.43
CA ASP A 112 -10.11 -16.55 24.03
C ASP A 112 -10.38 -16.83 22.54
N THR A 113 -11.62 -17.15 22.22
CA THR A 113 -12.09 -17.27 20.84
C THR A 113 -11.82 -15.99 20.04
N ILE A 114 -12.03 -14.81 20.65
CA ILE A 114 -11.80 -13.53 19.98
C ILE A 114 -10.32 -13.32 19.64
N TYR A 115 -9.42 -13.70 20.55
CA TYR A 115 -7.97 -13.65 20.30
C TYR A 115 -7.60 -14.48 19.06
N ASN A 116 -8.09 -15.72 18.99
CA ASN A 116 -7.80 -16.61 17.88
C ASN A 116 -8.40 -16.11 16.55
N MET A 117 -9.62 -15.55 16.58
CA MET A 117 -10.23 -14.92 15.40
C MET A 117 -9.43 -13.70 14.92
N ALA A 118 -8.95 -12.85 15.84
CA ALA A 118 -8.11 -11.71 15.52
C ALA A 118 -6.78 -12.14 14.90
N LEU A 119 -6.11 -13.13 15.47
CA LEU A 119 -4.85 -13.68 14.96
C LEU A 119 -5.03 -14.26 13.55
N GLN A 120 -6.08 -15.05 13.33
CA GLN A 120 -6.37 -15.62 12.02
C GLN A 120 -6.63 -14.52 10.97
N MET A 121 -7.50 -13.56 11.28
CA MET A 121 -7.83 -12.49 10.35
C MET A 121 -6.63 -11.58 10.08
N GLN A 122 -5.77 -11.36 11.08
CA GLN A 122 -4.48 -10.66 10.92
C GLN A 122 -3.60 -11.38 9.90
N GLN A 123 -3.37 -12.69 10.04
CA GLN A 123 -2.53 -13.46 9.13
C GLN A 123 -3.07 -13.45 7.70
N GLU A 124 -4.39 -13.62 7.53
CA GLU A 124 -5.06 -13.57 6.22
C GLU A 124 -4.97 -12.18 5.56
N SER A 125 -4.87 -11.10 6.35
CA SER A 125 -4.76 -9.72 5.86
C SER A 125 -3.38 -9.36 5.29
N LEU A 126 -2.31 -10.02 5.74
CA LEU A 126 -0.95 -9.60 5.41
C LEU A 126 -0.64 -9.71 3.92
N GLN A 127 -0.97 -10.85 3.30
CA GLN A 127 -0.66 -11.11 1.90
C GLN A 127 -1.25 -10.06 0.93
N PRO A 128 -2.55 -9.73 0.96
CA PRO A 128 -3.08 -8.70 0.07
C PRO A 128 -2.52 -7.29 0.36
N ILE A 129 -2.20 -6.97 1.62
CA ILE A 129 -1.57 -5.69 2.00
C ILE A 129 -0.15 -5.60 1.44
N ASP A 130 0.64 -6.66 1.58
CA ASP A 130 2.04 -6.67 1.13
C ASP A 130 2.13 -6.63 -0.41
N ILE A 131 1.18 -7.27 -1.11
CA ILE A 131 1.06 -7.13 -2.58
C ILE A 131 0.81 -5.67 -2.96
N LEU A 132 -0.13 -4.99 -2.30
CA LEU A 132 -0.42 -3.58 -2.55
C LEU A 132 0.80 -2.69 -2.27
N MET A 133 1.54 -3.00 -1.20
CA MET A 133 2.74 -2.26 -0.81
C MET A 133 3.86 -2.39 -1.86
N GLN A 134 4.06 -3.59 -2.41
CA GLN A 134 5.01 -3.81 -3.50
C GLN A 134 4.57 -3.13 -4.79
N ALA A 135 3.27 -3.16 -5.12
CA ALA A 135 2.74 -2.52 -6.32
C ALA A 135 2.91 -0.99 -6.29
N THR A 136 2.70 -0.38 -5.12
CA THR A 136 2.87 1.06 -4.92
C THR A 136 4.35 1.47 -4.96
N SER A 137 5.24 0.70 -4.33
CA SER A 137 6.70 0.96 -4.35
C SER A 137 7.32 0.89 -5.76
N ARG A 138 6.75 0.09 -6.67
CA ARG A 138 7.22 0.00 -8.07
C ARG A 138 6.86 1.22 -8.91
N GLN A 139 5.83 1.99 -8.52
CA GLN A 139 5.45 3.21 -9.24
C GLN A 139 6.42 4.36 -8.95
N ASP A 140 6.99 4.38 -7.75
CA ASP A 140 7.97 5.39 -7.32
C ASP A 140 9.42 5.10 -7.80
N ALA A 141 9.64 3.95 -8.47
CA ALA A 141 10.96 3.60 -8.98
C ALA A 141 11.31 4.46 -10.21
N PRO A 142 12.39 5.26 -10.20
CA PRO A 142 12.77 6.05 -11.36
C PRO A 142 13.07 5.12 -12.55
N LEU A 143 12.38 5.37 -13.67
CA LEU A 143 12.68 4.76 -14.97
C LEU A 143 14.15 5.03 -15.31
N ARG A 144 15.03 4.06 -15.04
CA ARG A 144 16.42 4.09 -15.52
C ARG A 144 16.35 3.92 -17.04
N ARG A 145 16.35 5.03 -17.76
CA ARG A 145 16.34 5.07 -19.22
C ARG A 145 17.70 4.57 -19.70
N GLU A 146 17.83 3.27 -19.95
CA GLU A 146 18.98 2.73 -20.66
C GLU A 146 18.94 3.24 -22.10
N THR A 147 19.76 4.24 -22.39
CA THR A 147 20.04 4.64 -23.77
C THR A 147 20.76 3.49 -24.45
N ARG A 148 20.10 2.89 -25.46
CA ARG A 148 20.72 1.95 -26.40
C ARG A 148 21.86 2.68 -27.13
N THR A 149 23.09 2.48 -26.70
CA THR A 149 24.24 2.67 -27.58
C THR A 149 24.43 1.39 -28.37
N SER A 150 24.07 1.44 -29.65
CA SER A 150 24.42 0.41 -30.62
C SER A 150 25.92 0.46 -30.90
N GLU A 151 26.64 -0.61 -30.57
CA GLU A 151 27.89 -0.91 -31.26
C GLU A 151 27.96 -2.40 -31.62
N SER A 152 27.99 -2.63 -32.92
CA SER A 152 28.13 -3.92 -33.59
C SER A 152 29.62 -4.23 -33.73
N GLY A 153 30.09 -5.42 -33.33
CA GLY A 153 31.50 -5.78 -33.54
C GLY A 153 32.00 -7.15 -33.06
N ILE A 154 31.65 -8.22 -33.79
CA ILE A 154 32.59 -9.24 -34.33
C ILE A 154 33.41 -10.19 -33.39
N LYS A 155 33.10 -11.50 -33.55
CA LYS A 155 33.94 -12.74 -33.56
C LYS A 155 34.47 -13.42 -32.26
N ARG A 156 33.84 -14.58 -31.99
CA ARG A 156 34.38 -15.97 -31.79
C ARG A 156 35.81 -16.15 -31.23
N LYS A 157 35.94 -16.93 -30.15
CA LYS A 157 36.92 -18.05 -30.06
C LYS A 157 36.47 -19.15 -29.08
N ARG A 158 36.82 -20.39 -29.45
CA ARG A 158 36.41 -21.70 -28.94
C ARG A 158 37.49 -22.22 -27.98
N THR A 159 37.17 -22.84 -26.84
CA THR A 159 38.07 -23.81 -26.15
C THR A 159 37.26 -24.82 -25.33
N VAL A 160 37.73 -26.07 -25.41
CA VAL A 160 37.19 -27.36 -24.96
C VAL A 160 37.59 -27.65 -23.51
N THR A 161 36.77 -28.38 -22.73
CA THR A 161 37.20 -29.55 -21.92
C THR A 161 36.02 -30.36 -21.39
N LEU A 162 36.20 -31.70 -21.45
CA LEU A 162 35.33 -32.81 -21.06
C LEU A 162 35.53 -33.19 -19.58
N SER A 163 34.47 -33.72 -18.95
CA SER A 163 34.39 -34.88 -18.01
C SER A 163 33.13 -34.72 -17.13
N GLU A 164 32.37 -35.71 -16.68
CA GLU A 164 32.34 -37.17 -16.82
C GLU A 164 30.94 -37.65 -16.38
N ASP A 165 30.58 -38.83 -16.88
CA ASP A 165 29.34 -39.58 -16.65
C ASP A 165 29.36 -40.27 -15.27
N SER A 166 28.19 -40.43 -14.63
CA SER A 166 27.96 -41.50 -13.63
C SER A 166 26.47 -41.79 -13.44
N LYS A 167 26.00 -42.80 -14.19
CA LYS A 167 24.79 -43.59 -13.91
C LYS A 167 24.93 -44.48 -12.68
N LYS A 168 23.86 -44.61 -11.90
CA LYS A 168 23.46 -45.85 -11.19
C LYS A 168 21.94 -45.78 -10.93
N LYS A 169 21.08 -46.48 -11.69
CA LYS A 169 20.61 -47.89 -11.56
C LYS A 169 20.03 -48.11 -10.14
N LYS A 170 18.77 -48.48 -9.88
CA LYS A 170 17.97 -49.66 -10.34
C LYS A 170 16.60 -49.52 -9.60
N LYS A 171 15.43 -49.53 -10.24
CA LYS A 171 14.51 -50.65 -10.56
C LYS A 171 14.25 -51.64 -9.40
N ASP A 172 13.09 -51.49 -8.77
CA ASP A 172 12.14 -52.48 -8.23
C ASP A 172 10.77 -51.83 -8.57
N GLU A 173 9.82 -52.37 -9.32
CA GLU A 173 9.20 -53.69 -9.42
C GLU A 173 8.61 -53.86 -10.83
#